data_AF-A0A850EZ06-F1
#
_entry.id   AF-A0A850EZ06-F1
#
_cell.length_a   1.000
_cell.length_b   1.000
_cell.length_c   1.000
_cell.angle_alpha   90.00
_cell.angle_beta   90.00
_cell.angle_gamma   90.00
#
_symmetry.space_group_name_H-M   'P 1'
#
loop_
_entity.id
_entity.type
_entity.pdbx_description
1 polymer ?
#
loop_
_entity_poly.entity_id
_entity_poly.type
_entity_poly.pdbx_seq_one_letter_code
_entity_poly.pdbx_strand_id
1 'polypeptide(L)'
;MTDSESQNSSAEYVQGSINGKPFRGWVGITRLQVGDEVEMAVEWQHDHYQVYAIALPEERIISVCPECDMGRIAHAFWRIKNMLVLTICLMFLIFCVSVVYYFFNDRQNGVGYWDKNSGALFFMLGGALVFTGLIAFFAWKAYAPTICKLAEEIYSLFGMEKVAWINLNKVTKKRERQLQAQGKWHDPGDNTRPVCPSQKFIYGSEYWFYY
;
A
#
# COMPACT_ATOMS: atom_id res chain seq x y z
N MET A 1 1.24 32.84 -5.93
CA MET A 1 -0.06 32.56 -6.56
C MET A 1 0.12 31.42 -7.56
N THR A 2 0.04 30.19 -7.07
CA THR A 2 -0.08 28.93 -7.83
C THR A 2 -0.67 27.91 -6.86
N ASP A 3 -1.88 28.19 -6.38
CA ASP A 3 -2.61 27.38 -5.38
C ASP A 3 -3.74 26.55 -6.03
N SER A 4 -3.54 26.04 -7.24
CA SER A 4 -4.59 25.26 -7.92
C SER A 4 -4.15 23.96 -8.58
N GLU A 5 -2.87 23.56 -8.46
CA GLU A 5 -2.43 22.22 -8.91
C GLU A 5 -2.19 21.22 -7.75
N SER A 6 -2.24 21.66 -6.49
CA SER A 6 -1.95 20.80 -5.33
C SER A 6 -3.06 19.83 -4.93
N GLN A 7 -4.30 20.00 -5.42
CA GLN A 7 -5.45 19.23 -4.93
C GLN A 7 -5.48 17.75 -5.36
N ASN A 8 -4.54 17.29 -6.19
CA ASN A 8 -4.51 15.90 -6.66
C ASN A 8 -3.17 15.19 -6.42
N SER A 9 -2.20 15.85 -5.77
CA SER A 9 -0.89 15.22 -5.51
C SER A 9 -0.91 14.52 -4.15
N SER A 10 -0.73 13.20 -4.19
CA SER A 10 -0.52 12.32 -3.03
C SER A 10 0.69 12.65 -2.17
N ALA A 11 1.58 13.52 -2.68
CA ALA A 11 2.83 13.91 -2.07
C ALA A 11 3.04 15.43 -2.16
N GLU A 12 3.65 15.98 -1.12
CA GLU A 12 4.03 17.37 -0.97
C GLU A 12 5.54 17.51 -1.01
N TYR A 13 6.02 18.56 -1.68
CA TYR A 13 7.44 18.91 -1.66
C TYR A 13 7.72 19.81 -0.47
N VAL A 14 8.56 19.33 0.44
CA VAL A 14 8.95 20.05 1.64
C VAL A 14 10.39 20.55 1.50
N GLN A 15 10.65 21.78 1.94
CA GLN A 15 11.97 22.37 1.94
C GLN A 15 12.14 23.32 3.13
N GLY A 16 13.36 23.44 3.63
CA GLY A 16 13.67 24.34 4.74
C GLY A 16 15.13 24.26 5.15
N SER A 17 15.42 24.68 6.37
CA SER A 17 16.76 24.57 6.94
C SER A 17 16.72 24.13 8.39
N ILE A 18 17.59 23.20 8.75
CA ILE A 18 17.81 22.76 10.13
C ILE A 18 19.26 23.06 10.51
N ASN A 19 19.47 23.82 11.59
CA ASN A 19 20.81 24.22 12.05
C ASN A 19 21.68 24.86 10.95
N GLY A 20 21.08 25.72 10.11
CA GLY A 20 21.77 26.38 9.00
C GLY A 20 22.07 25.50 7.78
N LYS A 21 21.68 24.21 7.81
CA LYS A 21 21.82 23.29 6.68
C LYS A 21 20.48 23.12 5.96
N PRO A 22 20.43 23.21 4.62
CA PRO A 22 19.19 23.04 3.88
C PRO A 22 18.71 21.60 3.91
N PHE A 23 17.40 21.39 3.91
CA PHE A 23 16.77 20.10 3.68
C PHE A 23 15.69 20.24 2.60
N ARG A 24 15.45 19.16 1.85
CA ARG A 24 14.35 19.07 0.87
C ARG A 24 13.94 17.62 0.65
N GLY A 25 12.70 17.39 0.25
CA GLY A 25 12.23 16.05 -0.12
C GLY A 25 10.76 15.99 -0.49
N TRP A 26 10.36 14.83 -0.98
CA TRP A 26 8.96 14.52 -1.27
C TRP A 26 8.44 13.57 -0.19
N VAL A 27 7.40 13.99 0.51
CA VAL A 27 6.73 13.21 1.56
C VAL A 27 5.23 13.23 1.29
N GLY A 28 4.47 12.36 1.95
CA GLY A 28 3.01 12.45 1.95
C GLY A 28 2.50 13.79 2.50
N ILE A 29 1.19 13.99 2.39
CA ILE A 29 0.51 15.19 2.89
C ILE A 29 0.95 15.48 4.33
N THR A 30 1.25 16.75 4.61
CA THR A 30 1.67 17.22 5.93
C THR A 30 0.70 18.30 6.41
N ARG A 31 0.36 18.30 7.69
CA ARG A 31 -0.50 19.34 8.32
C ARG A 31 0.23 20.18 9.35
N LEU A 32 1.55 20.29 9.17
CA LEU A 32 2.46 20.92 10.12
C LEU A 32 2.16 22.41 10.26
N GLN A 33 2.17 22.90 11.49
CA GLN A 33 1.97 24.29 11.84
C GLN A 33 3.23 24.87 12.49
N VAL A 34 3.32 26.20 12.49
CA VAL A 34 4.43 26.89 13.14
C VAL A 34 4.35 26.64 14.65
N GLY A 35 5.39 26.04 15.20
CA GLY A 35 5.47 25.66 16.61
C GLY A 35 5.32 24.17 16.87
N ASP A 36 4.94 23.37 15.87
CA ASP A 36 4.89 21.91 16.00
C ASP A 36 6.29 21.33 16.23
N GLU A 37 6.40 20.39 17.16
CA GLU A 37 7.59 19.58 17.34
C GLU A 37 7.55 18.40 16.37
N VAL A 38 8.52 18.32 15.48
CA VAL A 38 8.58 17.29 14.42
C VAL A 38 9.85 16.48 14.50
N GLU A 39 9.72 15.19 14.18
CA GLU A 39 10.84 14.29 13.99
C GLU A 39 11.00 14.00 12.50
N MET A 40 12.22 14.03 11.97
CA MET A 40 12.48 13.81 10.54
C MET A 40 13.50 12.71 10.32
N ALA A 41 13.20 11.80 9.40
CA ALA A 41 14.16 10.85 8.85
C ALA A 41 14.83 11.48 7.64
N VAL A 42 16.11 11.82 7.79
CA VAL A 42 16.90 12.51 6.77
C VAL A 42 18.27 11.87 6.55
N GLU A 43 18.79 12.00 5.34
CA GLU A 43 20.15 11.58 4.99
C GLU A 43 20.90 12.73 4.31
N TRP A 44 22.16 12.94 4.67
CA TRP A 44 22.98 13.95 4.00
C TRP A 44 23.34 13.48 2.59
N GLN A 45 22.90 14.24 1.60
CA GLN A 45 23.28 14.07 0.20
C GLN A 45 24.31 15.16 -0.18
N HIS A 46 24.61 15.31 -1.47
CA HIS A 46 25.65 16.20 -1.99
C HIS A 46 25.66 17.61 -1.36
N ASP A 47 24.52 18.29 -1.30
CA ASP A 47 24.38 19.71 -0.93
C ASP A 47 23.28 19.99 0.12
N HIS A 48 22.50 18.97 0.51
CA HIS A 48 21.34 19.12 1.40
C HIS A 48 21.02 17.81 2.13
N TYR A 49 20.19 17.91 3.18
CA TYR A 49 19.53 16.75 3.76
C TYR A 49 18.32 16.33 2.92
N GLN A 50 18.36 15.13 2.35
CA GLN A 50 17.22 14.52 1.69
C GLN A 50 16.24 14.02 2.76
N VAL A 51 15.01 14.51 2.72
CA VAL A 51 13.95 14.08 3.63
C VAL A 51 13.25 12.85 3.05
N TYR A 52 13.12 11.81 3.87
CA TYR A 52 12.39 10.58 3.53
C TYR A 52 11.10 10.42 4.33
N ALA A 53 11.03 10.98 5.54
CA ALA A 53 9.79 11.01 6.32
C ALA A 53 9.81 12.14 7.34
N ILE A 54 8.62 12.63 7.67
CA ILE A 54 8.37 13.60 8.74
C ILE A 54 7.27 13.04 9.62
N ALA A 55 7.49 12.97 10.93
CA ALA A 55 6.49 12.61 11.90
C ALA A 55 6.11 13.79 12.78
N LEU A 56 4.84 13.80 13.17
CA LEU A 56 4.26 14.63 14.20
C LEU A 56 3.97 13.71 15.42
N PRO A 57 4.89 13.62 16.39
CA PRO A 57 4.80 12.65 17.49
C PRO A 57 3.58 12.86 18.39
N GLU A 58 3.15 14.12 18.58
CA GLU A 58 1.99 14.49 19.39
C GLU A 58 0.73 13.73 18.94
N GLU A 59 0.54 13.61 17.63
CA GLU A 59 -0.62 12.95 17.04
C GLU A 59 -0.36 11.52 16.58
N ARG A 60 0.91 11.09 16.63
CA ARG A 60 1.41 9.82 16.04
C ARG A 60 1.08 9.70 14.56
N ILE A 61 1.30 10.78 13.82
CA ILE A 61 1.15 10.81 12.37
C ILE A 61 2.55 10.84 11.75
N ILE A 62 2.77 10.02 10.73
CA ILE A 62 4.00 9.98 9.94
C ILE A 62 3.66 10.17 8.46
N SER A 63 4.30 11.14 7.82
CA SER A 63 4.28 11.37 6.39
C SER A 63 5.57 10.82 5.79
N VAL A 64 5.47 9.80 4.96
CA VAL A 64 6.61 9.07 4.38
C VAL A 64 6.79 9.37 2.90
N CYS A 65 7.95 9.04 2.36
CA CYS A 65 8.18 9.05 0.92
C CYS A 65 7.12 8.21 0.18
N PRO A 66 6.74 8.61 -1.04
CA PRO A 66 5.86 7.80 -1.89
C PRO A 66 6.33 6.35 -1.97
N GLU A 67 5.37 5.42 -1.98
CA GLU A 67 5.60 3.96 -2.06
C GLU A 67 6.24 3.31 -0.81
N CYS A 68 6.68 4.11 0.17
CA CYS A 68 7.33 3.65 1.40
C CYS A 68 6.32 3.27 2.51
N ASP A 69 5.23 2.57 2.18
CA ASP A 69 4.09 2.31 3.09
C ASP A 69 4.11 0.91 3.75
N MET A 70 4.97 0.00 3.28
CA MET A 70 5.04 -1.38 3.76
C MET A 70 6.47 -1.92 3.91
N GLY A 71 6.69 -2.69 4.98
CA GLY A 71 7.88 -3.52 5.14
C GLY A 71 7.89 -4.74 4.19
N ARG A 72 9.05 -5.39 4.04
CA ARG A 72 9.28 -6.43 3.04
C ARG A 72 8.36 -7.64 3.18
N ILE A 73 8.10 -8.07 4.42
CA ILE A 73 7.26 -9.23 4.70
C ILE A 73 5.78 -8.85 4.52
N ALA A 74 5.37 -7.68 5.01
CA ALA A 74 4.02 -7.17 4.81
C ALA A 74 3.65 -7.04 3.33
N HIS A 75 4.55 -6.47 2.52
CA HIS A 75 4.38 -6.33 1.09
C HIS A 75 4.31 -7.70 0.38
N ALA A 76 5.16 -8.66 0.78
CA ALA A 76 5.10 -10.04 0.26
C ALA A 76 3.73 -10.68 0.48
N PHE A 77 3.23 -10.67 1.73
CA PHE A 77 1.94 -11.25 2.07
C PHE A 77 0.78 -10.57 1.34
N TRP A 78 0.81 -9.24 1.25
CA TRP A 78 -0.21 -8.48 0.52
C TRP A 78 -0.23 -8.87 -0.96
N ARG A 79 0.94 -8.95 -1.60
CA ARG A 79 1.05 -9.29 -3.02
C ARG A 79 0.65 -10.73 -3.31
N ILE A 80 1.10 -11.70 -2.50
CA ILE A 80 0.71 -13.11 -2.62
C ILE A 80 -0.81 -13.24 -2.46
N LYS A 81 -1.40 -12.61 -1.44
CA LYS A 81 -2.85 -12.64 -1.22
C LYS A 81 -3.61 -12.06 -2.41
N ASN A 82 -3.20 -10.89 -2.92
CA ASN A 82 -3.87 -10.24 -4.04
C ASN A 82 -3.78 -11.08 -5.33
N MET A 83 -2.62 -11.68 -5.61
CA MET A 83 -2.43 -12.56 -6.75
C MET A 83 -3.23 -13.86 -6.63
N LEU A 84 -3.32 -14.45 -5.44
CA LEU A 84 -4.18 -15.62 -5.20
C LEU A 84 -5.65 -15.31 -5.43
N VAL A 85 -6.15 -14.18 -4.93
CA VAL A 85 -7.53 -13.73 -5.16
C VAL A 85 -7.79 -13.54 -6.66
N LEU A 86 -6.90 -12.84 -7.37
CA LEU A 86 -7.02 -12.65 -8.82
C LEU A 86 -7.05 -13.99 -9.57
N THR A 87 -6.18 -14.93 -9.20
CA THR A 87 -6.09 -16.25 -9.83
C THR A 87 -7.37 -17.06 -9.60
N ILE A 88 -7.92 -17.03 -8.37
CA ILE A 88 -9.20 -17.68 -8.04
C ILE A 88 -10.35 -17.05 -8.82
N CYS A 89 -10.41 -15.71 -8.92
CA CYS A 89 -11.43 -15.02 -9.71
C CYS A 89 -11.38 -15.40 -11.20
N LEU A 90 -10.18 -15.44 -11.79
CA LEU A 90 -10.00 -15.85 -13.18
C LEU A 90 -10.39 -17.32 -13.40
N MET A 91 -10.05 -18.20 -12.46
CA MET A 91 -10.43 -19.60 -12.50
C MET A 91 -11.93 -19.80 -12.35
N PHE A 92 -12.59 -19.02 -11.49
CA PHE A 92 -14.04 -19.02 -11.36
C PHE A 92 -14.73 -18.60 -12.67
N LEU A 93 -14.21 -17.59 -13.36
CA LEU A 93 -14.72 -17.19 -14.67
C LEU A 93 -14.60 -18.31 -15.71
N ILE A 94 -13.45 -18.98 -15.78
CA ILE A 94 -13.22 -20.11 -16.70
C ILE A 94 -14.16 -21.28 -16.37
N PHE A 95 -14.37 -21.54 -15.08
CA PHE A 95 -15.32 -22.56 -14.62
C PHE A 95 -16.76 -22.21 -15.06
N CYS A 96 -17.22 -20.97 -14.86
CA CYS A 96 -18.54 -20.53 -15.32
C CYS A 96 -18.72 -20.69 -16.83
N VAL A 97 -17.72 -20.31 -17.63
CA VAL A 97 -17.76 -20.48 -19.09
C VAL A 97 -17.84 -21.96 -19.47
N SER A 98 -17.09 -22.82 -18.78
CA SER A 98 -17.09 -24.27 -19.02
C SER A 98 -18.46 -24.90 -18.70
N VAL A 99 -19.10 -24.47 -17.61
CA VAL A 99 -20.45 -24.91 -17.23
C VAL A 99 -21.48 -24.47 -18.28
N VAL A 100 -21.43 -23.22 -18.72
CA VAL A 100 -22.31 -22.70 -19.77
C VAL A 100 -22.12 -23.50 -21.07
N TYR A 101 -20.87 -23.70 -21.49
CA TYR A 101 -20.55 -24.50 -22.67
C TYR A 101 -21.14 -25.92 -22.60
N TYR A 102 -21.00 -26.58 -21.45
CA TYR A 102 -21.56 -27.91 -21.21
C TYR A 102 -23.09 -27.91 -21.38
N PHE A 103 -23.80 -26.96 -20.76
CA PHE A 103 -25.26 -26.88 -20.86
C PHE A 103 -25.78 -26.66 -22.28
N PHE A 104 -25.07 -25.88 -23.11
CA PHE A 104 -25.51 -25.57 -24.47
C PHE A 104 -25.09 -26.61 -25.51
N ASN A 105 -23.93 -27.25 -25.36
CA ASN A 105 -23.33 -28.08 -26.43
C ASN A 105 -23.28 -29.58 -26.12
N ASP A 106 -23.35 -30.01 -24.85
CA ASP A 106 -23.03 -31.39 -24.48
C ASP A 106 -24.26 -32.29 -24.26
N ARG A 107 -25.43 -31.88 -24.77
CA ARG A 107 -26.69 -32.66 -24.66
C ARG A 107 -26.72 -33.90 -25.56
N GLN A 108 -25.72 -34.12 -26.42
CA GLN A 108 -25.81 -35.05 -27.55
C GLN A 108 -24.73 -36.15 -27.60
N ASN A 109 -23.67 -36.08 -26.79
CA ASN A 109 -22.54 -37.02 -26.85
C ASN A 109 -22.40 -37.78 -25.52
N GLY A 110 -22.49 -39.11 -25.55
CA GLY A 110 -22.53 -39.99 -24.36
C GLY A 110 -21.27 -40.08 -23.50
N VAL A 111 -20.35 -39.12 -23.59
CA VAL A 111 -19.18 -38.98 -22.71
C VAL A 111 -19.11 -37.52 -22.28
N GLY A 112 -19.35 -37.24 -21.00
CA GLY A 112 -19.49 -35.86 -20.51
C GLY A 112 -18.22 -35.04 -20.70
N TYR A 113 -18.36 -33.77 -21.08
CA TYR A 113 -17.29 -32.77 -21.22
C TYR A 113 -16.26 -32.83 -20.07
N TRP A 114 -16.75 -33.01 -18.84
CA TRP A 114 -15.92 -33.09 -17.64
C TRP A 114 -15.03 -34.33 -17.60
N ASP A 115 -15.51 -35.48 -18.05
CA ASP A 115 -14.73 -36.72 -18.09
C ASP A 115 -13.58 -36.61 -19.10
N LYS A 116 -13.81 -35.90 -20.21
CA LYS A 116 -12.79 -35.70 -21.26
C LYS A 116 -11.78 -34.59 -20.91
N ASN A 117 -12.24 -33.50 -20.29
CA ASN A 117 -11.45 -32.28 -20.16
C ASN A 117 -10.91 -32.03 -18.73
N SER A 118 -11.35 -32.78 -17.72
CA SER A 118 -10.94 -32.59 -16.32
C SER A 118 -9.42 -32.59 -16.14
N GLY A 119 -8.71 -33.56 -16.71
CA GLY A 119 -7.25 -33.64 -16.61
C GLY A 119 -6.54 -32.40 -17.18
N ALA A 120 -6.97 -31.90 -18.33
CA ALA A 120 -6.42 -30.70 -18.94
C ALA A 120 -6.72 -29.44 -18.12
N LEU A 121 -7.93 -29.34 -17.56
CA LEU A 121 -8.33 -28.22 -16.69
C LEU A 121 -7.52 -28.18 -15.40
N PHE A 122 -7.28 -29.32 -14.75
CA PHE A 122 -6.43 -29.41 -13.56
C PHE A 122 -4.96 -29.08 -13.86
N PHE A 123 -4.45 -29.52 -15.01
CA PHE A 123 -3.09 -29.17 -15.44
C PHE A 123 -2.95 -27.66 -15.69
N MET A 124 -3.93 -27.05 -16.37
CA MET A 124 -3.97 -25.60 -16.60
C MET A 124 -4.07 -24.81 -15.29
N LEU A 125 -4.88 -25.28 -14.33
CA LEU A 125 -4.97 -24.70 -12.98
C LEU A 125 -3.62 -24.75 -12.27
N GLY A 126 -2.98 -25.93 -12.24
CA GLY A 126 -1.67 -26.11 -11.62
C GLY A 126 -0.61 -25.22 -12.26
N GLY A 127 -0.57 -25.17 -13.59
CA GLY A 127 0.31 -24.30 -14.35
C GLY A 127 0.08 -22.83 -14.01
N ALA A 128 -1.17 -22.36 -14.04
CA ALA A 128 -1.52 -20.97 -13.74
C ALA A 128 -1.11 -20.54 -12.32
N LEU A 129 -1.29 -21.40 -11.32
CA LEU A 129 -0.85 -21.14 -9.94
C LEU A 129 0.68 -21.03 -9.83
N VAL A 130 1.42 -21.88 -10.53
CA VAL A 130 2.89 -21.82 -10.56
C VAL A 130 3.36 -20.56 -11.27
N PHE A 131 2.82 -20.25 -12.45
CA PHE A 131 3.19 -19.06 -13.22
C PHE A 131 2.90 -17.77 -12.47
N THR A 132 1.70 -17.64 -11.88
CA THR A 132 1.32 -16.46 -11.09
C THR A 132 2.17 -16.32 -9.83
N GLY A 133 2.48 -17.43 -9.15
CA GLY A 133 3.41 -17.46 -8.02
C GLY A 133 4.82 -16.98 -8.38
N LEU A 134 5.35 -17.43 -9.53
CA LEU A 134 6.65 -16.97 -10.03
C LEU A 134 6.65 -15.46 -10.31
N ILE A 135 5.63 -14.95 -11.01
CA ILE A 135 5.49 -13.51 -11.29
C ILE A 135 5.45 -12.71 -9.99
N ALA A 136 4.65 -13.15 -9.01
CA ALA A 136 4.56 -12.50 -7.70
C ALA A 136 5.92 -12.48 -6.97
N PHE A 137 6.65 -13.59 -7.02
CA PHE A 137 7.96 -13.71 -6.39
C PHE A 137 9.01 -12.81 -7.04
N PHE A 138 9.12 -12.81 -8.37
CA PHE A 138 10.08 -11.95 -9.08
C PHE A 138 9.78 -10.47 -8.86
N ALA A 139 8.51 -10.08 -8.92
CA ALA A 139 8.12 -8.70 -8.69
C ALA A 139 8.37 -8.26 -7.24
N TRP A 140 8.14 -9.13 -6.26
CA TRP A 140 8.55 -8.87 -4.87
C TRP A 140 10.07 -8.75 -4.74
N LYS A 141 10.83 -9.67 -5.34
CA LYS A 141 12.31 -9.68 -5.27
C LYS A 141 12.92 -8.41 -5.87
N ALA A 142 12.33 -7.85 -6.92
CA ALA A 142 12.78 -6.59 -7.51
C ALA A 142 12.46 -5.37 -6.64
N TYR A 143 11.31 -5.38 -5.94
CA TYR A 143 10.81 -4.23 -5.16
C TYR A 143 11.35 -4.18 -3.72
N ALA A 144 11.50 -5.34 -3.09
CA ALA A 144 11.88 -5.48 -1.69
C ALA A 144 13.24 -4.86 -1.30
N PRO A 145 14.34 -4.99 -2.07
CA PRO A 145 15.66 -4.53 -1.63
C PRO A 145 15.81 -3.00 -1.65
N THR A 146 14.94 -2.28 -2.36
CA THR A 146 14.98 -0.83 -2.49
C THR A 146 13.92 -0.19 -1.60
N ILE A 147 12.64 -0.26 -2.00
CA ILE A 147 11.56 0.50 -1.37
C ILE A 147 11.21 -0.06 0.01
N CYS A 148 11.01 -1.38 0.13
CA CYS A 148 10.69 -1.97 1.43
C CYS A 148 11.84 -1.85 2.42
N LYS A 149 13.09 -1.88 1.94
CA LYS A 149 14.26 -1.69 2.80
C LYS A 149 14.32 -0.26 3.32
N LEU A 150 14.12 0.74 2.45
CA LEU A 150 14.02 2.15 2.85
C LEU A 150 12.89 2.37 3.86
N ALA A 151 11.70 1.78 3.61
CA ALA A 151 10.60 1.84 4.55
C ALA A 151 10.96 1.22 5.92
N GLU A 152 11.60 0.04 5.94
CA GLU A 152 12.08 -0.59 7.17
C GLU A 152 13.08 0.27 7.94
N GLU A 153 14.01 0.93 7.24
CA GLU A 153 14.99 1.84 7.84
C GLU A 153 14.30 3.06 8.43
N ILE A 154 13.38 3.71 7.70
CA ILE A 154 12.54 4.80 8.22
C ILE A 154 11.82 4.33 9.49
N TYR A 155 11.16 3.16 9.44
CA TYR A 155 10.39 2.69 10.59
C TYR A 155 11.26 2.42 11.82
N SER A 156 12.48 1.95 11.60
CA SER A 156 13.44 1.71 12.67
C SER A 156 13.91 3.01 13.33
N LEU A 157 14.07 4.09 12.56
CA LEU A 157 14.43 5.41 13.08
C LEU A 157 13.33 5.98 13.99
N PHE A 158 12.07 5.74 13.66
CA PHE A 158 10.92 6.11 14.50
C PHE A 158 10.61 5.11 15.62
N GLY A 159 11.52 4.17 15.91
CA GLY A 159 11.42 3.26 17.04
C GLY A 159 10.32 2.19 16.92
N MET A 160 9.82 1.92 15.72
CA MET A 160 8.79 0.88 15.53
C MET A 160 9.38 -0.53 15.63
N GLU A 161 8.66 -1.43 16.29
CA GLU A 161 9.06 -2.84 16.40
C GLU A 161 8.58 -3.67 15.20
N LYS A 162 9.35 -4.72 14.86
CA LYS A 162 9.02 -5.68 13.80
C LYS A 162 8.77 -5.01 12.43
N VAL A 163 9.62 -4.03 12.07
CA VAL A 163 9.51 -3.17 10.88
C VAL A 163 9.15 -3.90 9.57
N ALA A 164 9.70 -5.10 9.34
CA ALA A 164 9.43 -5.87 8.13
C ALA A 164 7.96 -6.33 7.98
N TRP A 165 7.23 -6.41 9.10
CA TRP A 165 5.82 -6.82 9.16
C TRP A 165 4.85 -5.62 9.16
N ILE A 166 5.37 -4.39 9.23
CA ILE A 166 4.54 -3.20 9.31
C ILE A 166 3.92 -2.90 7.95
N ASN A 167 2.65 -2.54 7.99
CA ASN A 167 1.89 -2.02 6.87
C ASN A 167 1.14 -0.81 7.40
N LEU A 168 1.59 0.39 7.05
CA LEU A 168 1.05 1.64 7.59
C LEU A 168 -0.42 1.84 7.24
N ASN A 169 -0.84 1.35 6.07
CA ASN A 169 -2.25 1.29 5.67
C ASN A 169 -3.11 0.48 6.66
N LYS A 170 -2.62 -0.68 7.13
CA LYS A 170 -3.32 -1.50 8.14
C LYS A 170 -3.30 -0.86 9.52
N VAL A 171 -2.19 -0.23 9.92
CA VAL A 171 -2.08 0.49 11.20
C VAL A 171 -3.07 1.64 11.24
N THR A 172 -3.08 2.46 10.19
CA THR A 172 -4.02 3.58 10.00
C THR A 172 -5.47 3.12 10.09
N LYS A 173 -5.84 2.06 9.35
CA LYS A 173 -7.19 1.47 9.43
C LYS A 173 -7.58 1.02 10.84
N LYS A 174 -6.65 0.42 11.58
CA LYS A 174 -6.91 -0.01 12.96
C LYS A 174 -7.15 1.20 13.86
N ARG A 175 -6.35 2.25 13.72
CA ARG A 175 -6.49 3.50 14.48
C ARG A 175 -7.78 4.22 14.16
N GLU A 176 -8.14 4.31 12.88
CA GLU A 176 -9.39 4.91 12.41
C GLU A 176 -10.61 4.23 13.06
N ARG A 177 -10.66 2.90 13.05
CA ARG A 177 -11.73 2.12 13.72
C ARG A 177 -11.78 2.36 15.23
N GLN A 178 -10.63 2.51 15.87
CA GLN A 178 -10.57 2.84 17.30
C GLN A 178 -11.15 4.23 17.58
N LEU A 179 -10.82 5.23 16.75
CA LEU A 179 -11.38 6.57 16.87
C LEU A 179 -12.89 6.58 16.63
N GLN A 180 -13.38 5.79 15.67
CA GLN A 180 -14.82 5.62 15.40
C GLN A 180 -15.54 5.02 16.61
N ALA A 181 -14.98 3.94 17.18
CA ALA A 181 -15.54 3.32 18.38
C ALA A 181 -15.54 4.25 19.61
N GLN A 182 -14.61 5.20 19.68
CA GLN A 182 -14.53 6.20 20.75
C GLN A 182 -15.39 7.45 20.49
N GLY A 183 -16.06 7.55 19.33
CA GLY A 183 -16.79 8.77 18.93
C GLY A 183 -15.90 9.98 18.68
N LYS A 184 -14.58 9.79 18.55
CA LYS A 184 -13.57 10.84 18.29
C LYS A 184 -13.22 11.00 16.82
N TRP A 185 -13.69 10.08 15.98
CA TRP A 185 -13.46 10.14 14.55
C TRP A 185 -14.29 11.25 13.92
N HIS A 186 -13.69 11.93 12.95
CA HIS A 186 -14.34 12.90 12.08
C HIS A 186 -13.98 12.63 10.63
N ASP A 187 -14.86 13.06 9.74
CA ASP A 187 -14.66 12.93 8.30
C ASP A 187 -13.49 13.85 7.85
N PRO A 188 -12.46 13.32 7.18
CA PRO A 188 -11.39 14.13 6.60
C PRO A 188 -11.86 15.16 5.57
N GLY A 189 -13.06 14.98 5.00
CA GLY A 189 -13.70 15.96 4.10
C GLY A 189 -14.38 17.13 4.82
N ASP A 190 -14.42 17.11 6.16
CA ASP A 190 -14.97 18.20 6.97
C ASP A 190 -13.95 19.33 7.14
N ASN A 191 -14.12 20.41 6.36
CA ASN A 191 -13.26 21.60 6.40
C ASN A 191 -13.27 22.34 7.76
N THR A 192 -14.14 21.96 8.71
CA THR A 192 -14.19 22.57 10.04
C THR A 192 -13.20 21.95 11.03
N ARG A 193 -12.59 20.81 10.69
CA ARG A 193 -11.66 20.07 11.55
C ARG A 193 -10.31 19.85 10.88
N PRO A 194 -9.24 19.62 11.67
CA PRO A 194 -7.93 19.27 11.12
C PRO A 194 -8.00 17.98 10.32
N VAL A 195 -7.49 18.00 9.09
CA VAL A 195 -7.45 16.85 8.19
C VAL A 195 -6.63 15.72 8.82
N CYS A 196 -7.15 14.50 8.87
CA CYS A 196 -6.48 13.36 9.47
C CYS A 196 -6.23 12.24 8.44
N PRO A 197 -5.18 11.41 8.64
CA PRO A 197 -4.97 10.22 7.82
C PRO A 197 -6.20 9.33 7.85
N SER A 198 -6.70 8.97 6.67
CA SER A 198 -7.86 8.10 6.55
C SER A 198 -7.62 7.04 5.48
N GLN A 199 -8.30 5.90 5.62
CA GLN A 199 -8.25 4.92 4.57
C GLN A 199 -9.17 5.34 3.40
N LYS A 200 -8.65 6.06 2.40
CA LYS A 200 -9.36 6.18 1.10
C LYS A 200 -9.45 4.81 0.42
N PHE A 201 -10.57 4.56 -0.25
CA PHE A 201 -10.86 3.26 -0.88
C PHE A 201 -10.00 3.06 -2.14
N ILE A 202 -9.15 2.03 -2.12
CA ILE A 202 -8.43 1.36 -3.23
C ILE A 202 -7.43 2.22 -4.05
N TYR A 203 -7.65 3.51 -4.30
CA TYR A 203 -6.80 4.34 -5.19
C TYR A 203 -6.42 5.72 -4.67
N GLY A 204 -6.81 6.08 -3.45
CA GLY A 204 -6.28 7.27 -2.80
C GLY A 204 -4.90 6.97 -2.21
N SER A 205 -3.84 7.19 -2.97
CA SER A 205 -2.48 7.22 -2.43
C SER A 205 -2.36 8.44 -1.55
N GLU A 206 -2.53 8.30 -0.24
CA GLU A 206 -2.09 9.33 0.70
C GLU A 206 -0.90 8.74 1.44
N TYR A 207 0.28 9.35 1.35
CA TYR A 207 1.51 8.80 1.95
C TYR A 207 1.75 9.32 3.37
N TRP A 208 0.66 9.49 4.12
CA TRP A 208 0.65 9.91 5.51
C TRP A 208 -0.25 8.98 6.33
N PHE A 209 0.21 8.59 7.51
CA PHE A 209 -0.32 7.43 8.20
C PHE A 209 -0.24 7.60 9.71
N TYR A 210 -1.03 6.82 10.44
CA TYR A 210 -0.78 6.59 11.86
C TYR A 210 0.32 5.54 12.05
N TYR A 211 1.16 5.71 13.08
CA TYR A 211 2.21 4.76 13.45
C TYR A 211 2.24 4.40 14.94
#